data_AF-D7A4I6-F1
#
_entry.id   AF-D7A4I6-F1
#
_cell.length_a   1.000
_cell.length_b   1.000
_cell.length_c   1.000
_cell.angle_alpha   90.00
_cell.angle_beta   90.00
_cell.angle_gamma   90.00
#
_symmetry.space_group_name_H-M   'P 1'
#
loop_
_entity.id
_entity.type
_entity.pdbx_description
1 polymer ?
#
loop_
_entity_poly.entity_id
_entity_poly.type
_entity_poly.pdbx_seq_one_letter_code
_entity_poly.pdbx_strand_id
1 'polypeptide(L)' 'MSQDDFDVVTLSPSTVRVMHRVAHHIYEFSLVDDGCGRRVVSRGPRITFGKDCDIPAWDLVARAETVAAQTARQTGMID' A
#
# COMPACT_ATOMS: atom_id res chain seq x y z
N MET A 1 -12.89 3.21 11.58
CA MET A 1 -12.76 3.93 10.30
C MET A 1 -12.36 2.91 9.28
N SER A 2 -13.29 2.56 8.38
CA SER A 2 -13.19 1.38 7.54
C SER A 2 -12.03 1.45 6.55
N GLN A 3 -11.42 0.30 6.28
CA GLN A 3 -10.54 0.07 5.12
C GLN A 3 -11.30 0.23 3.78
N ASP A 4 -12.62 0.46 3.80
CA ASP A 4 -13.55 0.57 2.65
C ASP A 4 -13.20 1.65 1.61
N ASP A 5 -12.32 2.59 1.95
CA ASP A 5 -11.92 3.65 1.02
C ASP A 5 -10.75 3.22 0.08
N PHE A 6 -10.09 2.10 0.38
CA PHE A 6 -8.90 1.65 -0.35
C PHE A 6 -9.07 0.27 -0.97
N ASP A 7 -8.76 0.16 -2.25
CA ASP A 7 -8.53 -1.11 -2.94
C ASP A 7 -7.06 -1.50 -2.87
N VAL A 8 -6.78 -2.78 -2.62
CA VAL A 8 -5.42 -3.29 -2.46
C VAL A 8 -5.15 -4.39 -3.47
N VAL A 9 -4.04 -4.29 -4.17
CA VAL A 9 -3.58 -5.29 -5.13
C VAL A 9 -2.13 -5.66 -4.81
N THR A 10 -1.88 -6.95 -4.61
CA THR A 10 -0.50 -7.47 -4.51
C THR A 10 0.01 -7.73 -5.92
N LEU A 11 1.02 -6.96 -6.36
CA LEU A 11 1.59 -7.10 -7.71
C LEU A 11 2.67 -8.17 -7.76
N SER A 12 3.40 -8.33 -6.65
CA SER A 12 4.44 -9.33 -6.47
C SER A 12 4.62 -9.61 -4.97
N PRO A 13 5.38 -10.66 -4.59
CA PRO A 13 5.74 -10.89 -3.19
C PRO A 13 6.44 -9.70 -2.50
N SER A 14 7.03 -8.79 -3.28
CA SER A 14 7.78 -7.62 -2.82
C SER A 14 7.09 -6.28 -3.12
N THR A 15 5.86 -6.28 -3.66
CA THR A 15 5.18 -5.03 -4.05
C THR A 15 3.68 -5.10 -3.83
N VAL A 16 3.16 -4.12 -3.07
CA VAL A 16 1.71 -3.92 -2.85
C VAL A 16 1.32 -2.55 -3.36
N ARG A 17 0.17 -2.50 -4.05
CA ARG A 17 -0.44 -1.27 -4.53
C ARG A 17 -1.74 -1.02 -3.77
N VAL A 18 -1.87 0.19 -3.24
CA VAL A 18 -3.06 0.66 -2.52
C VAL A 18 -3.66 1.82 -3.32
N MET A 19 -4.92 1.70 -3.71
CA MET A 19 -5.64 2.69 -4.50
C MET A 19 -6.78 3.26 -3.70
N HIS A 20 -6.85 4.59 -3.57
CA HIS A 20 -8.00 5.24 -2.95
C HIS A 20 -9.15 5.32 -3.96
N ARG A 21 -10.34 4.82 -3.61
CA ARG A 21 -11.50 4.72 -4.51
C ARG A 21 -12.02 6.07 -4.99
N VAL A 22 -12.11 7.04 -4.09
CA VAL A 22 -12.68 8.38 -4.38
C VAL A 22 -11.63 9.36 -4.94
N ALA A 23 -10.48 9.47 -4.28
CA ALA A 23 -9.42 10.38 -4.70
C ALA A 23 -8.58 9.85 -5.89
N HIS A 24 -8.82 8.62 -6.36
CA HIS A 24 -8.05 8.00 -7.46
C HIS A 24 -6.52 8.07 -7.30
N HIS A 25 -6.04 8.12 -6.05
CA HIS A 25 -4.63 8.11 -5.72
C HIS A 25 -4.10 6.69 -5.63
N ILE A 26 -2.96 6.43 -6.27
CA ILE A 26 -2.30 5.13 -6.26
C ILE A 26 -1.00 5.24 -5.47
N TYR A 27 -0.88 4.44 -4.43
CA TYR A 27 0.29 4.32 -3.56
C TYR A 27 0.92 2.94 -3.76
N GLU A 28 2.14 2.90 -4.26
CA GLU A 28 2.87 1.64 -4.43
C GLU A 28 3.95 1.51 -3.36
N PHE A 29 3.90 0.43 -2.60
CA PHE A 29 4.79 0.14 -1.48
C PHE A 29 5.66 -1.08 -1.80
N SER A 30 6.95 -0.96 -1.57
CA SER A 30 7.87 -2.09 -1.60
C SER A 30 7.86 -2.82 -0.26
N LEU A 31 7.80 -4.14 -0.32
CA LEU A 31 7.91 -5.03 0.84
C LEU A 31 9.30 -5.66 0.88
N VAL A 32 9.85 -5.78 2.08
CA VAL A 32 11.10 -6.50 2.37
C VAL A 32 10.86 -7.51 3.49
N ASP A 33 11.69 -8.53 3.53
CA ASP A 33 11.75 -9.45 4.66
C ASP A 33 12.47 -8.77 5.84
N ASP A 34 11.93 -8.89 7.05
CA ASP A 34 12.53 -8.34 8.28
C ASP A 34 13.63 -9.22 8.89
N GLY A 35 13.99 -10.32 8.22
CA GLY A 35 14.93 -11.33 8.71
C GLY A 35 14.29 -12.38 9.63
N CYS A 36 13.01 -12.23 9.95
CA CYS A 36 12.21 -13.17 10.75
C CYS A 36 11.12 -13.86 9.91
N GLY A 37 11.20 -13.78 8.58
CA GLY A 37 10.20 -14.34 7.67
C GLY A 37 8.92 -13.51 7.56
N ARG A 38 8.92 -12.26 8.07
CA ARG A 38 7.78 -11.35 7.95
C ARG A 38 8.05 -10.31 6.89
N ARG A 39 7.04 -10.01 6.10
CA ARG A 39 7.09 -8.92 5.12
C ARG A 39 6.67 -7.61 5.75
N VAL A 40 7.53 -6.61 5.62
CA VAL A 40 7.32 -5.24 6.11
C VAL A 40 7.49 -4.22 4.99
N VAL A 41 6.77 -3.11 5.07
CA VAL A 41 6.93 -1.99 4.13
C VAL A 41 8.30 -1.36 4.35
N SER A 42 9.14 -1.31 3.32
CA SER A 42 10.56 -0.94 3.46
C SER A 42 10.83 0.55 3.35
N ARG A 43 10.00 1.27 2.58
CA ARG A 43 10.15 2.68 2.24
C ARG A 43 8.79 3.34 2.02
N GLY A 44 8.77 4.67 2.09
CA GLY A 44 7.60 5.48 1.73
C GLY A 44 7.13 5.19 0.28
N PRO A 45 5.84 5.37 0.00
CA PRO A 45 5.26 4.90 -1.24
C PRO A 45 5.76 5.69 -2.44
N ARG A 46 5.81 5.03 -3.59
CA ARG A 46 5.76 5.73 -4.86
C ARG A 46 4.31 6.13 -5.11
N ILE A 47 4.05 7.44 -5.11
CA ILE A 47 2.72 8.00 -5.34
C ILE A 47 2.54 8.27 -6.83
N THR A 48 1.49 7.72 -7.42
CA THR A 48 1.07 8.02 -8.79
C THR A 48 -0.34 8.58 -8.76
N PHE A 49 -0.53 9.70 -9.46
CA PHE A 49 -1.82 10.37 -9.56
C PHE A 49 -2.61 9.83 -10.75
N GLY A 50 -3.92 9.65 -10.57
CA GLY A 50 -4.84 9.50 -11.69
C GLY A 50 -4.85 10.75 -12.57
N LYS A 51 -5.42 10.62 -13.78
CA LYS A 51 -5.47 11.67 -14.82
C LYS A 51 -6.02 13.02 -14.33
N ASP A 52 -6.83 13.02 -13.27
CA ASP A 52 -7.54 14.19 -12.74
C ASP A 52 -7.04 14.64 -11.35
N CYS A 53 -5.91 14.12 -10.88
CA CYS A 53 -5.35 14.47 -9.57
C CYS A 53 -4.11 15.35 -9.68
N ASP A 54 -4.27 16.63 -9.36
CA ASP A 54 -3.17 17.61 -9.36
C ASP A 54 -2.46 17.74 -8.01
N ILE A 55 -3.02 17.23 -6.91
CA ILE A 55 -2.47 17.43 -5.55
C ILE A 55 -2.30 16.09 -4.83
N PRO A 56 -1.07 15.76 -4.36
CA PRO A 56 -0.87 14.62 -3.47
C PRO A 56 -1.61 14.78 -2.16
N ALA A 57 -2.53 13.85 -1.89
CA ALA A 57 -3.14 13.67 -0.58
C ALA A 57 -2.17 12.98 0.38
N TRP A 58 -1.18 13.73 0.85
CA TRP A 58 -0.20 13.27 1.83
C TRP A 58 -0.83 12.79 3.14
N ASP A 59 -2.00 13.30 3.49
CA ASP A 59 -2.82 12.87 4.62
C ASP A 59 -3.30 11.41 4.49
N LEU A 60 -3.41 10.89 3.27
CA LEU A 60 -3.81 9.51 2.99
C LEU A 60 -2.63 8.53 3.00
N VAL A 61 -1.39 9.00 2.95
CA VAL A 61 -0.19 8.14 2.87
C VAL A 61 -0.08 7.23 4.10
N ALA A 62 -0.23 7.78 5.32
CA ALA A 62 -0.13 6.99 6.55
C ALA A 62 -1.21 5.89 6.64
N ARG A 63 -2.41 6.19 6.11
CA ARG A 63 -3.49 5.20 6.02
C ARG A 63 -3.17 4.13 4.97
N ALA A 64 -2.72 4.53 3.79
CA ALA A 64 -2.33 3.61 2.74
C ALA A 64 -1.18 2.68 3.18
N GLU A 65 -0.23 3.20 3.95
CA GLU A 65 0.87 2.40 4.52
C GLU A 65 0.36 1.37 5.54
N THR A 66 -0.59 1.76 6.40
CA THR A 66 -1.21 0.84 7.36
C THR A 66 -1.91 -0.31 6.64
N VAL A 67 -2.64 0.01 5.57
CA VAL A 67 -3.32 -0.98 4.73
C VAL A 67 -2.30 -1.89 4.05
N ALA A 68 -1.25 -1.34 3.44
CA ALA A 68 -0.19 -2.12 2.80
C ALA A 68 0.52 -3.06 3.79
N ALA A 69 0.82 -2.60 5.00
CA ALA A 69 1.46 -3.39 6.04
C ALA A 69 0.55 -4.53 6.54
N GLN A 70 -0.76 -4.29 6.65
CA GLN A 70 -1.73 -5.34 6.99
C GLN A 70 -1.81 -6.40 5.89
N THR A 71 -1.88 -5.98 4.62
CA THR A 71 -1.87 -6.90 3.48
C THR A 71 -0.57 -7.70 3.40
N ALA A 72 0.59 -7.07 3.63
CA ALA A 72 1.89 -7.74 3.66
C ALA A 72 1.95 -8.86 4.71
N ARG A 73 1.38 -8.63 5.90
CA ARG A 73 1.30 -9.64 6.97
C ARG A 73 0.39 -10.81 6.61
N GLN A 74 -0.72 -10.54 5.93
CA GLN A 74 -1.68 -11.57 5.50
C GLN A 74 -1.14 -12.42 4.33
N THR A 75 -0.43 -11.80 3.39
CA THR A 75 0.12 -12.45 2.19
C THR A 75 1.52 -13.04 2.39
N GLY A 76 2.20 -12.67 3.47
CA GLY A 76 3.48 -13.26 3.88
C GLY A 76 3.35 -14.61 4.60
N MET A 77 2.12 -15.03 4.96
CA MET A 77 1.84 -16.40 5.37
C MET A 77 1.71 -17.27 4.11
N ILE A 78 2.84 -17.69 3.57
CA ILE A 78 2.90 -18.80 2.64
C ILE A 78 3.58 -19.92 3.42
N ASP A 79 2.84 -21.01 3.64
CA ASP A 79 3.28 -22.26 4.28
C ASP A 79 4.57 -22.81 3.65
#